data_AF-A0A1J3DR36-F1
#
_entry.id   AF-A0A1J3DR36-F1
#
_cell.length_a   1.000
_cell.length_b   1.000
_cell.length_c   1.000
_cell.angle_alpha   90.00
_cell.angle_beta   90.00
_cell.angle_gamma   90.00
#
_symmetry.space_group_name_H-M   'P 1'
#
loop_
_entity.id
_entity.type
_entity.pdbx_description
1 polymer ?
#
loop_
_entity_poly.entity_id
_entity_poly.type
_entity_poly.pdbx_seq_one_letter_code
_entity_poly.pdbx_strand_id
1 'polypeptide(L)'
;ETSYRRYQLRVHDDIPESISETSYKRFLVDTPLIEVLSSRDGDDGKVPHCGFGSFHQQYRVDDRLIAVGVIDILPKCLSSKYLFWDPDFASLSLGNYSALQEIDWVKQNQAYCSTLEYYYLGYYIHSCNKMRYKAAYRPSELLCPLRYQWVPFEVAKPLLDKKPYSVLSNYTKVSPSSSSSSSPPPQASETLAESVSEHVIK
;
A
#
# COMPACT_ATOMS: atom_id res chain seq x y z
N GLU A 1 24.62 5.90 13.83
CA GLU A 1 24.03 5.24 12.65
C GLU A 1 22.57 5.64 12.53
N THR A 2 22.04 5.94 11.33
CA THR A 2 20.66 6.42 11.17
C THR A 2 19.65 5.28 11.30
N SER A 3 18.41 5.59 11.73
CA SER A 3 17.34 4.58 11.85
C SER A 3 17.06 3.87 10.53
N TYR A 4 17.10 4.60 9.41
CA TYR A 4 16.93 4.02 8.07
C TYR A 4 18.01 2.98 7.74
N ARG A 5 19.28 3.31 7.96
CA ARG A 5 20.40 2.38 7.67
C ARG A 5 20.30 1.13 8.53
N ARG A 6 20.04 1.28 9.83
CA ARG A 6 19.85 0.14 10.75
C ARG A 6 18.69 -0.75 10.30
N TYR A 7 17.58 -0.14 9.88
CA TYR A 7 16.41 -0.86 9.38
C TYR A 7 16.74 -1.68 8.13
N GLN A 8 17.35 -1.06 7.12
CA GLN A 8 17.71 -1.76 5.88
C GLN A 8 18.65 -2.94 6.13
N LEU A 9 19.68 -2.74 6.96
CA LEU A 9 20.64 -3.79 7.28
C LEU A 9 20.03 -4.95 8.07
N ARG A 10 19.15 -4.68 9.04
CA ARG A 10 18.65 -5.71 9.98
C ARG A 10 17.32 -6.35 9.58
N VAL A 11 16.53 -5.71 8.73
CA VAL A 11 15.17 -6.16 8.37
C VAL A 11 15.06 -6.58 6.90
N HIS A 12 15.85 -5.94 6.03
CA HIS A 12 15.89 -6.22 4.59
C HIS A 12 17.18 -6.95 4.15
N ASP A 13 18.18 -7.06 5.03
CA ASP A 13 19.48 -7.69 4.73
C ASP A 13 20.19 -7.02 3.53
N ASP A 14 19.98 -5.71 3.38
CA ASP A 14 20.59 -4.91 2.32
C ASP A 14 22.12 -4.82 2.48
N ILE A 15 22.81 -4.66 1.36
CA ILE A 15 24.27 -4.53 1.33
C ILE A 15 24.68 -3.14 1.85
N PRO A 16 25.60 -2.99 2.82
CA PRO A 16 25.97 -1.71 3.42
C PRO A 16 26.35 -0.59 2.44
N GLU A 17 26.97 -0.95 1.32
CA GLU A 17 27.42 -0.05 0.26
C GLU A 17 26.26 0.48 -0.61
N SER A 18 25.12 -0.24 -0.67
CA SER A 18 23.95 0.23 -1.41
C SER A 18 23.20 1.34 -0.65
N ILE A 19 23.40 1.43 0.67
CA ILE A 19 22.71 2.36 1.56
C ILE A 19 23.49 3.69 1.65
N SER A 20 23.23 4.57 0.70
CA SER A 20 23.81 5.92 0.62
C SER A 20 22.78 7.02 0.87
N GLU A 21 23.22 8.22 1.24
CA GLU A 21 22.34 9.39 1.34
C GLU A 21 21.62 9.69 0.02
N THR A 22 22.31 9.55 -1.11
CA THR A 22 21.72 9.72 -2.46
C THR A 22 20.61 8.71 -2.71
N SER A 23 20.83 7.44 -2.38
CA SER A 23 19.79 6.41 -2.52
C SER A 23 18.58 6.68 -1.62
N TYR A 24 18.83 7.15 -0.39
CA TYR A 24 17.80 7.55 0.56
C TYR A 24 16.96 8.72 0.04
N LYS A 25 17.60 9.80 -0.45
CA LYS A 25 16.91 10.97 -0.99
C LYS A 25 16.06 10.59 -2.19
N ARG A 26 16.65 9.91 -3.18
CA ARG A 26 15.94 9.46 -4.37
C ARG A 26 14.73 8.58 -4.04
N PHE A 27 14.84 7.73 -3.03
CA PHE A 27 13.77 6.79 -2.68
C PHE A 27 12.69 7.41 -1.79
N LEU A 28 13.08 8.18 -0.77
CA LEU A 28 12.20 8.57 0.34
C LEU A 28 11.99 10.08 0.49
N VAL A 29 12.74 10.93 -0.21
CA VAL A 29 12.66 12.40 -0.07
C VAL A 29 12.20 13.03 -1.38
N ASP A 30 12.86 12.70 -2.48
CA ASP A 30 12.56 13.28 -3.78
C ASP A 30 11.17 12.82 -4.23
N THR A 31 10.33 13.80 -4.58
CA THR A 31 8.95 13.56 -5.01
C THR A 31 8.63 14.40 -6.25
N PRO A 32 7.93 13.83 -7.24
CA PRO A 32 7.40 14.61 -8.35
C PRO A 32 6.08 15.33 -7.98
N LEU A 33 5.52 15.09 -6.80
CA LEU A 33 4.27 15.69 -6.38
C LEU A 33 4.46 17.18 -6.10
N ILE A 34 3.53 17.98 -6.61
CA ILE A 34 3.48 19.42 -6.34
C ILE A 34 2.67 19.61 -5.07
N GLU A 35 3.27 20.27 -4.07
CA GLU A 35 2.60 20.55 -2.81
C GLU A 35 1.47 21.58 -3.02
N VAL A 36 0.32 21.30 -2.39
CA VAL A 36 -0.82 22.22 -2.36
C VAL A 36 -1.09 22.55 -0.90
N LEU A 37 -0.82 23.79 -0.52
CA LEU A 37 -1.04 24.26 0.85
C LEU A 37 -2.53 24.52 1.09
N SER A 38 -2.98 24.27 2.32
CA SER A 38 -4.31 24.72 2.75
C SER A 38 -4.32 26.25 2.84
N SER A 39 -5.26 26.90 2.15
CA SER A 39 -5.47 28.34 2.25
C SER A 39 -6.19 28.66 3.56
N ARG A 40 -5.71 29.69 4.29
CA ARG A 40 -6.36 30.19 5.51
C ARG A 40 -7.76 30.77 5.25
N ASP A 41 -8.03 31.22 4.03
CA ASP A 41 -9.20 32.01 3.65
C ASP A 41 -10.20 31.26 2.74
N GLY A 42 -10.33 29.94 2.89
CA GLY A 42 -11.40 29.18 2.24
C GLY A 42 -10.94 28.45 0.99
N ASP A 43 -10.18 27.38 1.20
CA ASP A 43 -10.48 26.22 0.38
C ASP A 43 -11.82 25.64 0.90
N ASP A 44 -12.78 25.32 0.02
CA ASP A 44 -14.17 24.94 0.38
C ASP A 44 -14.27 23.59 1.16
N GLY A 45 -13.32 23.29 2.04
CA GLY A 45 -13.15 21.96 2.63
C GLY A 45 -12.75 20.93 1.57
N LYS A 46 -11.79 21.26 0.70
CA LYS A 46 -11.31 20.35 -0.37
C LYS A 46 -9.87 19.90 -0.16
N VAL A 47 -9.14 20.48 0.80
CA VAL A 47 -7.72 20.26 1.08
C VAL A 47 -7.57 20.09 2.60
N PRO A 48 -6.98 18.98 3.07
CA PRO A 48 -6.69 18.77 4.48
C PRO A 48 -5.81 19.89 5.06
N HIS A 49 -5.84 20.10 6.38
CA HIS A 49 -5.04 21.14 7.03
C HIS A 49 -3.54 21.09 6.70
N CYS A 50 -2.97 19.90 6.53
CA CYS A 50 -1.57 19.71 6.15
C CYS A 50 -1.27 19.97 4.67
N GLY A 51 -2.29 20.13 3.82
CA GLY A 51 -2.15 20.20 2.38
C GLY A 51 -2.07 18.83 1.69
N PHE A 52 -1.87 18.87 0.37
CA PHE A 52 -1.50 17.71 -0.44
C PHE A 52 -0.01 17.73 -0.74
N GLY A 53 0.61 16.54 -0.87
CA GLY A 53 2.05 16.39 -1.08
C GLY A 53 2.61 15.10 -0.48
N SER A 54 3.94 15.03 -0.40
CA SER A 54 4.66 13.93 0.25
C SER A 54 5.10 14.35 1.65
N PHE A 55 4.93 13.48 2.64
CA PHE A 55 5.20 13.78 4.04
C PHE A 55 5.97 12.65 4.73
N HIS A 56 6.71 13.03 5.78
CA HIS A 56 7.31 12.09 6.73
C HIS A 56 6.54 12.13 8.06
N GLN A 57 5.73 11.10 8.30
CA GLN A 57 5.06 10.90 9.59
C GLN A 57 6.05 10.36 10.61
N GLN A 58 6.19 11.06 11.74
CA GLN A 58 7.17 10.73 12.77
C GLN A 58 6.50 10.08 13.98
N TYR A 59 7.00 8.90 14.37
CA TYR A 59 6.54 8.19 15.57
C TYR A 59 7.59 8.35 16.67
N ARG A 60 7.19 8.91 17.80
CA ARG A 60 8.07 9.17 18.94
C ARG A 60 7.59 8.51 20.23
N VAL A 61 8.53 8.04 21.03
CA VAL A 61 8.31 7.60 22.43
C VAL A 61 9.35 8.32 23.28
N ASP A 62 8.91 9.06 24.29
CA ASP A 62 9.78 9.90 25.15
C ASP A 62 10.75 10.76 24.32
N ASP A 63 10.21 11.47 23.32
CA ASP A 63 10.92 12.29 22.32
C ASP A 63 11.92 11.55 21.40
N ARG A 64 12.15 10.26 21.60
CA ARG A 64 12.96 9.43 20.70
C ARG A 64 12.15 9.06 19.45
N LEU A 65 12.68 9.37 18.28
CA LEU A 65 12.13 8.93 17.00
C LEU A 65 12.34 7.42 16.83
N ILE A 66 11.25 6.66 16.77
CA ILE A 66 11.28 5.19 16.69
C ILE A 66 10.80 4.66 15.34
N ALA A 67 10.05 5.43 14.56
CA ALA A 67 9.68 5.11 13.19
C ALA A 67 9.39 6.34 12.36
N VAL A 68 9.51 6.19 11.04
CA VAL A 68 9.13 7.20 10.06
C VAL A 68 8.31 6.53 8.95
N GLY A 69 7.06 6.97 8.82
CA GLY A 69 6.20 6.67 7.68
C GLY A 69 6.45 7.69 6.56
N VAL A 70 6.59 7.22 5.34
CA VAL A 70 6.66 8.05 4.13
C VAL A 70 5.33 7.89 3.41
N ILE A 71 4.56 8.96 3.36
CA ILE A 71 3.19 8.95 2.86
C ILE A 71 2.99 10.05 1.81
N ASP A 72 2.07 9.81 0.90
CA ASP A 72 1.56 10.82 -0.03
C ASP A 72 0.10 11.10 0.31
N ILE A 73 -0.25 12.39 0.49
CA ILE A 73 -1.62 12.83 0.71
C ILE A 73 -2.09 13.49 -0.58
N LEU A 74 -3.12 12.91 -1.18
CA LEU A 74 -3.66 13.27 -2.48
C LEU A 74 -5.17 13.55 -2.36
N PRO A 75 -5.79 14.22 -3.36
CA PRO A 75 -7.21 14.60 -3.28
C PRO A 75 -8.16 13.45 -2.98
N LYS A 76 -7.83 12.23 -3.41
CA LYS A 76 -8.67 11.04 -3.20
C LYS A 76 -8.17 10.07 -2.15
N CYS A 77 -6.93 10.21 -1.68
CA CYS A 77 -6.36 9.22 -0.80
C CYS A 77 -5.15 9.64 0.00
N LEU A 78 -4.88 8.87 1.05
CA LEU A 78 -3.55 8.74 1.64
C LEU A 78 -2.91 7.47 1.06
N SER A 79 -1.66 7.56 0.61
CA SER A 79 -0.89 6.43 0.09
C SER A 79 0.36 6.20 0.92
N SER A 80 0.49 5.01 1.50
CA SER A 80 1.66 4.63 2.28
C SER A 80 2.74 4.02 1.39
N LYS A 81 3.79 4.80 1.19
CA LYS A 81 4.90 4.47 0.29
C LYS A 81 5.93 3.58 0.97
N TYR A 82 6.32 3.95 2.20
CA TYR A 82 7.35 3.21 2.93
C TYR A 82 7.26 3.44 4.43
N LEU A 83 7.67 2.47 5.23
CA LEU A 83 7.83 2.61 6.68
C LEU A 83 9.15 1.97 7.08
N PHE A 84 9.97 2.72 7.81
CA PHE A 84 11.15 2.19 8.48
C PHE A 84 11.10 2.53 9.96
N TRP A 85 11.65 1.66 10.78
CA TRP A 85 11.63 1.81 12.23
C TRP A 85 12.94 1.35 12.86
N ASP A 86 13.17 1.79 14.09
CA ASP A 86 14.28 1.31 14.91
C ASP A 86 14.03 -0.16 15.27
N PRO A 87 14.91 -1.11 14.85
CA PRO A 87 14.72 -2.53 15.09
C PRO A 87 14.60 -2.91 16.57
N ASP A 88 15.10 -2.08 17.49
CA ASP A 88 14.97 -2.32 18.93
C ASP A 88 13.50 -2.24 19.41
N PHE A 89 12.61 -1.65 18.60
CA PHE A 89 11.17 -1.52 18.86
C PHE A 89 10.33 -2.48 18.01
N ALA A 90 10.93 -3.53 17.42
CA ALA A 90 10.22 -4.47 16.56
C ALA A 90 9.00 -5.15 17.24
N SER A 91 9.04 -5.32 18.56
CA SER A 91 7.93 -5.89 19.35
C SER A 91 6.66 -5.05 19.32
N LEU A 92 6.74 -3.75 19.02
CA LEU A 92 5.59 -2.84 18.97
C LEU A 92 4.75 -2.98 17.70
N SER A 93 5.18 -3.78 16.73
CA SER A 93 4.46 -3.99 15.47
C SER A 93 4.11 -2.67 14.76
N LEU A 94 5.10 -1.78 14.62
CA LEU A 94 4.91 -0.40 14.15
C LEU A 94 4.27 -0.31 12.76
N GLY A 95 4.40 -1.33 11.91
CA GLY A 95 3.66 -1.43 10.65
C GLY A 95 2.15 -1.50 10.81
N ASN A 96 1.67 -2.26 11.80
CA ASN A 96 0.23 -2.33 12.10
C ASN A 96 -0.27 -1.03 12.72
N TYR A 97 0.51 -0.47 13.64
CA TYR A 97 0.18 0.80 14.28
C TYR A 97 0.09 1.95 13.26
N SER A 98 1.06 2.05 12.34
CA SER A 98 1.07 3.07 11.28
C SER A 98 -0.17 2.96 10.41
N ALA A 99 -0.52 1.76 9.95
CA ALA A 99 -1.71 1.55 9.14
C ALA A 99 -3.00 1.95 9.86
N LEU A 100 -3.14 1.65 11.15
CA LEU A 100 -4.31 2.06 11.94
C LEU A 100 -4.39 3.58 12.09
N GLN A 101 -3.26 4.25 12.34
CA GLN A 101 -3.20 5.72 12.43
C GLN A 101 -3.55 6.37 11.09
N GLU A 102 -3.06 5.83 9.98
CA GLU A 102 -3.34 6.34 8.64
C GLU A 102 -4.83 6.14 8.25
N ILE A 103 -5.42 4.99 8.59
CA ILE A 103 -6.87 4.74 8.43
C ILE A 103 -7.70 5.76 9.22
N ASP A 104 -7.34 5.96 10.50
CA ASP A 104 -8.04 6.89 11.37
C ASP A 104 -7.89 8.34 10.86
N TRP A 105 -6.69 8.71 10.40
CA TRP A 105 -6.43 10.01 9.82
C TRP A 105 -7.29 10.28 8.58
N VAL A 106 -7.39 9.31 7.65
CA VAL A 106 -8.26 9.44 6.47
C VAL A 106 -9.71 9.66 6.88
N LYS A 107 -10.22 8.87 7.83
CA LYS A 107 -11.60 9.00 8.34
C LYS A 107 -11.86 10.36 8.98
N GLN A 108 -10.94 10.86 9.79
CA GLN A 108 -11.10 12.17 10.42
C GLN A 108 -11.03 13.31 9.40
N ASN A 109 -10.14 13.21 8.41
CA ASN A 109 -9.95 14.26 7.41
C ASN A 109 -11.01 14.27 6.31
N GLN A 110 -11.79 13.20 6.15
CA GLN A 110 -12.99 13.20 5.28
C GLN A 110 -14.00 14.27 5.65
N ALA A 111 -14.09 14.65 6.93
CA ALA A 111 -14.96 15.74 7.38
C ALA A 111 -14.57 17.11 6.79
N TYR A 112 -13.30 17.27 6.42
CA TYR A 112 -12.73 18.52 5.90
C TYR A 112 -12.30 18.42 4.44
N CYS A 113 -12.27 17.22 3.87
CA CYS A 113 -11.92 16.94 2.49
C CYS A 113 -12.76 15.75 2.04
N SER A 114 -13.97 16.02 1.55
CA SER A 114 -14.95 14.97 1.22
C SER A 114 -14.49 14.06 0.07
N THR A 115 -13.48 14.46 -0.70
CA THR A 115 -12.91 13.64 -1.77
C THR A 115 -11.91 12.59 -1.25
N LEU A 116 -11.35 12.76 -0.05
CA LEU A 116 -10.35 11.88 0.55
C LEU A 116 -10.98 10.55 1.00
N GLU A 117 -11.20 9.63 0.06
CA GLU A 117 -12.01 8.44 0.32
C GLU A 117 -11.17 7.19 0.67
N TYR A 118 -9.98 7.07 0.10
CA TYR A 118 -9.23 5.81 0.11
C TYR A 118 -7.93 5.88 0.92
N TYR A 119 -7.52 4.74 1.45
CA TYR A 119 -6.20 4.55 2.04
C TYR A 119 -5.47 3.43 1.29
N TYR A 120 -4.41 3.77 0.57
CA TYR A 120 -3.60 2.80 -0.15
C TYR A 120 -2.48 2.30 0.75
N LEU A 121 -2.56 1.04 1.20
CA LEU A 121 -1.49 0.40 2.00
C LEU A 121 -0.27 0.01 1.16
N GLY A 122 -0.28 0.30 -0.14
CA GLY A 122 0.76 -0.03 -1.10
C GLY A 122 0.64 -1.44 -1.66
N TYR A 123 1.78 -2.07 -1.98
CA TYR A 123 1.79 -3.39 -2.61
C TYR A 123 1.39 -4.52 -1.66
N TYR A 124 0.76 -5.54 -2.23
CA TYR A 124 0.32 -6.76 -1.58
C TYR A 124 0.65 -7.97 -2.44
N ILE A 125 1.45 -8.86 -1.88
CA ILE A 125 1.77 -10.16 -2.45
C ILE A 125 1.15 -11.21 -1.53
N HIS A 126 0.20 -11.98 -2.06
CA HIS A 126 -0.61 -12.91 -1.26
C HIS A 126 0.23 -13.98 -0.52
N SER A 127 1.28 -14.48 -1.18
CA SER A 127 2.21 -15.47 -0.62
C SER A 127 3.24 -14.88 0.36
N CYS A 128 3.34 -13.54 0.49
CA CYS A 128 4.34 -12.90 1.33
C CYS A 128 3.86 -12.76 2.78
N ASN A 129 4.51 -13.51 3.69
CA ASN A 129 4.19 -13.47 5.12
C ASN A 129 4.28 -12.06 5.73
N LYS A 130 5.26 -11.24 5.31
CA LYS A 130 5.44 -9.86 5.79
C LYS A 130 4.29 -8.93 5.36
N MET A 131 3.51 -9.30 4.34
CA MET A 131 2.41 -8.48 3.81
C MET A 131 1.02 -8.98 4.22
N ARG A 132 0.90 -10.14 4.88
CA ARG A 132 -0.41 -10.72 5.26
C ARG A 132 -1.25 -9.80 6.14
N TYR A 133 -0.61 -8.98 6.98
CA TYR A 133 -1.32 -8.06 7.87
C TYR A 133 -2.20 -7.05 7.11
N LYS A 134 -1.81 -6.65 5.88
CA LYS A 134 -2.55 -5.66 5.08
C LYS A 134 -3.97 -6.15 4.75
N ALA A 135 -4.12 -7.46 4.55
CA ALA A 135 -5.42 -8.09 4.28
C ALA A 135 -6.33 -8.22 5.50
N ALA A 136 -5.84 -7.89 6.71
CA ALA A 136 -6.66 -7.94 7.92
C ALA A 136 -7.62 -6.73 8.02
N TYR A 137 -7.26 -5.61 7.39
CA TYR A 137 -8.08 -4.40 7.38
C TYR A 137 -9.25 -4.52 6.41
N ARG A 138 -10.42 -4.06 6.85
CA ARG A 138 -11.69 -4.20 6.12
C ARG A 138 -12.53 -2.92 6.16
N PRO A 139 -13.32 -2.64 5.10
CA PRO A 139 -13.29 -3.34 3.80
C PRO A 139 -11.97 -3.07 3.06
N SER A 140 -11.56 -3.98 2.18
CA SER A 140 -10.35 -3.80 1.34
C SER A 140 -10.54 -4.36 -0.06
N GLU A 141 -9.84 -3.78 -1.02
CA GLU A 141 -9.87 -4.15 -2.44
C GLU A 141 -8.46 -4.37 -2.98
N LEU A 142 -8.30 -5.33 -3.89
CA LEU A 142 -7.07 -5.56 -4.63
C LEU A 142 -7.21 -5.08 -6.07
N LEU A 143 -6.16 -4.45 -6.60
CA LEU A 143 -6.08 -4.09 -8.00
C LEU A 143 -5.79 -5.34 -8.85
N CYS A 144 -6.67 -5.65 -9.80
CA CYS A 144 -6.46 -6.71 -10.77
C CYS A 144 -5.25 -6.37 -11.65
N PRO A 145 -4.22 -7.24 -11.72
CA PRO A 145 -2.92 -6.90 -12.32
C PRO A 145 -2.98 -6.77 -13.85
N LEU A 146 -3.98 -7.37 -14.50
CA LEU A 146 -4.14 -7.31 -15.95
C LEU A 146 -5.10 -6.21 -16.42
N ARG A 147 -6.17 -5.95 -15.66
CA ARG A 147 -7.27 -5.06 -16.11
C ARG A 147 -7.44 -3.79 -15.28
N TYR A 148 -6.62 -3.62 -14.23
CA TYR A 148 -6.66 -2.44 -13.36
C TYR A 148 -8.05 -2.15 -12.77
N GLN A 149 -8.80 -3.21 -12.49
CA GLN A 149 -10.10 -3.14 -11.83
C GLN A 149 -9.94 -3.51 -10.36
N TRP A 150 -10.55 -2.73 -9.47
CA TRP A 150 -10.64 -3.04 -8.05
C TRP A 150 -11.56 -4.24 -7.83
N VAL A 151 -11.11 -5.20 -7.04
CA VAL A 151 -11.85 -6.42 -6.69
C VAL A 151 -11.84 -6.55 -5.17
N PRO A 152 -12.99 -6.72 -4.50
CA PRO A 152 -13.03 -6.94 -3.07
C PRO A 152 -12.10 -8.07 -2.64
N PHE A 153 -11.34 -7.89 -1.55
CA PHE A 153 -10.35 -8.86 -1.10
C PHE A 153 -10.97 -10.25 -0.88
N GLU A 154 -12.18 -10.32 -0.31
CA GLU A 154 -12.89 -11.58 -0.07
C GLU A 154 -13.24 -12.34 -1.36
N VAL A 155 -13.38 -11.63 -2.49
CA VAL A 155 -13.59 -12.23 -3.81
C VAL A 155 -12.27 -12.67 -4.44
N ALA A 156 -11.21 -11.88 -4.24
CA ALA A 156 -9.88 -12.17 -4.78
C ALA A 156 -9.18 -13.34 -4.05
N LYS A 157 -9.36 -13.45 -2.73
CA LYS A 157 -8.64 -14.40 -1.88
C LYS A 157 -8.77 -15.85 -2.36
N PRO A 158 -9.97 -16.41 -2.64
CA PRO A 158 -10.08 -17.80 -3.10
C PRO A 158 -9.41 -18.08 -4.46
N LEU A 159 -9.18 -17.05 -5.28
CA LEU A 159 -8.43 -17.17 -6.54
C LEU A 159 -6.93 -17.24 -6.25
N LEU A 160 -6.44 -16.37 -5.37
CA LEU A 160 -5.04 -16.28 -4.97
C LEU A 160 -4.58 -17.47 -4.12
N ASP A 161 -5.48 -18.04 -3.30
CA ASP A 161 -5.22 -19.29 -2.56
C ASP A 161 -4.96 -20.47 -3.52
N LYS A 162 -5.54 -20.44 -4.74
CA LYS A 162 -5.40 -21.52 -5.75
C LYS A 162 -4.20 -21.33 -6.67
N LYS A 163 -3.95 -20.10 -7.11
CA LYS A 163 -2.88 -19.78 -8.06
C LYS A 163 -2.21 -18.46 -7.68
N PRO A 164 -0.86 -18.42 -7.58
CA PRO A 164 -0.11 -17.20 -7.29
C PRO A 164 -0.42 -16.04 -8.24
N TYR A 165 -0.60 -16.33 -9.53
CA TYR A 165 -1.09 -15.38 -10.52
C TYR A 165 -2.54 -15.68 -10.89
N SER A 166 -3.40 -14.68 -10.69
CA SER A 166 -4.82 -14.75 -11.00
C SER A 166 -5.31 -13.42 -11.58
N VAL A 167 -6.00 -13.47 -12.71
CA VAL A 167 -6.72 -12.32 -13.25
C VAL A 167 -7.98 -12.11 -12.40
N LEU A 168 -7.83 -11.31 -11.34
CA LEU A 168 -8.82 -11.18 -10.27
C LEU A 168 -10.21 -10.81 -10.79
N SER A 169 -10.31 -9.95 -11.82
CA SER A 169 -11.58 -9.48 -12.36
C SER A 169 -12.41 -10.51 -13.13
N ASN A 170 -11.95 -11.76 -13.27
CA ASN A 170 -12.74 -12.84 -13.88
C ASN A 170 -13.84 -13.41 -12.95
N TYR A 171 -13.99 -12.90 -11.73
CA TYR A 171 -14.89 -13.47 -10.70
C TYR A 171 -16.37 -13.55 -11.10
N THR A 172 -16.86 -12.69 -12.02
CA THR A 172 -18.23 -12.71 -12.54
C THR A 172 -18.49 -13.72 -13.67
N LYS A 173 -17.51 -14.54 -14.06
CA LYS A 173 -17.69 -15.64 -15.02
C LYS A 173 -17.74 -17.04 -14.39
N VAL A 174 -17.77 -17.13 -13.06
CA VAL A 174 -17.91 -18.39 -12.33
C VAL A 174 -19.25 -18.40 -11.59
N SER A 175 -20.34 -18.59 -12.33
CA SER A 175 -21.64 -18.96 -11.76
C SER A 175 -21.71 -20.48 -11.53
N PRO A 176 -22.38 -20.96 -10.46
CA PRO A 176 -22.65 -22.38 -10.29
C PRO A 176 -23.81 -22.80 -11.19
N SER A 177 -23.54 -23.78 -12.07
CA SER A 177 -24.45 -24.52 -12.96
C SER A 177 -25.11 -23.77 -14.14
N SER A 178 -24.62 -24.06 -15.35
CA SER A 178 -25.45 -24.60 -16.42
C SER A 178 -24.55 -25.31 -17.44
N SER A 179 -24.79 -26.61 -17.61
CA SER A 179 -24.23 -27.44 -18.66
C SER A 179 -24.64 -26.93 -20.05
N SER A 180 -23.68 -26.53 -20.87
CA SER A 180 -23.74 -26.71 -22.32
C SER A 180 -22.37 -26.45 -22.96
N SER A 181 -21.96 -27.41 -23.78
CA SER A 181 -20.77 -27.46 -24.63
C SER A 181 -20.64 -26.28 -25.61
N SER A 182 -19.44 -25.71 -25.77
CA SER A 182 -18.84 -25.44 -27.09
C SER A 182 -17.42 -24.86 -27.00
N SER A 183 -16.50 -25.58 -27.65
CA SER A 183 -15.25 -25.18 -28.32
C SER A 183 -14.07 -24.59 -27.50
N PRO A 184 -12.83 -25.08 -27.72
CA PRO A 184 -11.66 -24.58 -27.02
C PRO A 184 -11.21 -23.23 -27.61
N PRO A 185 -10.74 -22.27 -26.77
CA PRO A 185 -10.03 -21.10 -27.27
C PRO A 185 -8.64 -21.50 -27.79
N PRO A 186 -8.03 -20.69 -28.68
CA PRO A 186 -6.73 -21.01 -29.27
C PRO A 186 -5.67 -21.12 -28.18
N GLN A 187 -4.86 -22.19 -28.25
CA GLN A 187 -3.70 -22.38 -27.40
C GLN A 187 -2.67 -21.27 -27.69
N ALA A 188 -2.70 -20.21 -26.90
CA ALA A 188 -1.49 -19.44 -26.63
C ALA A 188 -0.66 -20.27 -25.64
N SER A 189 0.52 -20.68 -26.06
CA SER A 189 1.52 -21.32 -25.21
C SER A 189 2.00 -20.31 -24.17
N GLU A 190 1.29 -20.22 -23.05
CA GLU A 190 1.74 -19.46 -21.88
C GLU A 190 2.64 -20.35 -21.03
N THR A 191 3.91 -20.41 -21.40
CA THR A 191 4.96 -20.66 -20.42
C THR A 191 5.23 -19.35 -19.69
N LEU A 192 4.25 -18.84 -18.93
CA LEU A 192 4.54 -17.89 -17.87
C LEU A 192 5.07 -18.73 -16.70
N ALA A 193 6.38 -18.66 -16.48
CA ALA A 193 6.98 -19.03 -15.20
C ALA A 193 6.10 -18.49 -14.06
N GLU A 194 5.99 -19.26 -12.98
CA GLU A 194 5.20 -18.98 -11.77
C GLU A 194 5.49 -17.57 -11.21
N SER A 195 4.93 -16.54 -11.84
CA SER A 195 5.19 -15.16 -11.48
C SER A 195 4.34 -14.84 -10.27
N VAL A 196 5.01 -14.43 -9.21
CA VAL A 196 4.34 -13.94 -8.01
C VAL A 196 3.52 -12.72 -8.40
N SER A 197 2.21 -12.74 -8.15
CA SER A 197 1.34 -11.61 -8.48
C SER A 197 1.45 -10.54 -7.42
N GLU A 198 1.92 -9.37 -7.83
CA GLU A 198 1.89 -8.14 -7.04
C GLU A 198 0.60 -7.39 -7.33
N HIS A 199 -0.09 -7.01 -6.26
CA HIS A 199 -1.32 -6.22 -6.31
C HIS A 199 -1.12 -4.92 -5.54
N VAL A 200 -1.94 -3.92 -5.81
CA VAL A 200 -2.12 -2.79 -4.89
C VAL A 200 -3.32 -3.08 -4.02
N ILE A 201 -3.20 -2.85 -2.71
CA ILE A 201 -4.31 -2.96 -1.75
C ILE A 201 -4.70 -1.56 -1.25
N LYS A 202 -6.00 -1.31 -1.21
CA LYS A 202 -6.61 -0.13 -0.60
C LYS A 202 -7.79 -0.51 0.29
#